data_AF-A0A816KW73-F1
#
_entry.id   AF-A0A816KW73-F1
#
_cell.length_a   1.000
_cell.length_b   1.000
_cell.length_c   1.000
_cell.angle_alpha   90.00
_cell.angle_beta   90.00
_cell.angle_gamma   90.00
#
_symmetry.space_group_name_H-M   'P 1'
#
loop_
_entity.id
_entity.type
_entity.pdbx_description
1 polymer ?
#
loop_
_entity_poly.entity_id
_entity_poly.type
_entity_poly.pdbx_seq_one_letter_code
_entity_poly.pdbx_strand_id
1 'polypeptide(L)'
;MAESMMSLSPELDPESPYYVDPDYQPNENLPMVILSQADDNYFIWKKHFRFPSSKNKTGFIDGTVVLTEPSSPLYQPWNVCNARVKLWMMSSMSKSLQDYVRYAETAIKLGRIFV
;
A
#
# COMPACT_ATOMS: atom_id res chain seq x y z
N MET A 1 -27.33 29.66 1.39
CA MET A 1 -27.23 28.40 2.16
C MET A 1 -25.89 27.80 1.79
N ALA A 2 -24.90 27.89 2.68
CA ALA A 2 -23.62 27.24 2.47
C ALA A 2 -23.81 25.76 2.79
N GLU A 3 -23.53 24.89 1.82
CA GLU A 3 -23.50 23.45 2.03
C GLU A 3 -22.44 23.17 3.10
N SER A 4 -22.89 22.68 4.25
CA SER A 4 -22.02 22.18 5.30
C SER A 4 -21.34 20.94 4.74
N MET A 5 -20.14 21.10 4.19
CA MET A 5 -19.27 20.00 3.81
C MET A 5 -19.02 19.15 5.06
N MET A 6 -19.74 18.04 5.17
CA MET A 6 -19.46 17.02 6.17
C MET A 6 -18.04 16.54 5.87
N SER A 7 -17.05 17.03 6.62
CA SER A 7 -15.72 16.45 6.60
C SER A 7 -15.88 15.02 7.10
N LEU A 8 -15.91 14.06 6.19
CA LEU A 8 -15.84 12.65 6.53
C LEU A 8 -14.52 12.44 7.28
N SER A 9 -14.54 11.60 8.31
CA SER A 9 -13.30 11.19 8.97
C SER A 9 -12.35 10.61 7.90
N PRO A 10 -11.04 10.90 7.92
CA PRO A 10 -10.11 10.50 6.85
C PRO A 10 -10.05 8.99 6.57
N GLU A 11 -10.49 8.15 7.50
CA GLU A 11 -10.60 6.70 7.33
C GLU A 11 -11.87 6.25 6.59
N LEU A 12 -12.88 7.13 6.49
CA LEU A 12 -14.16 6.90 5.79
C LEU A 12 -14.26 7.64 4.45
N ASP A 13 -13.35 8.56 4.18
CA ASP A 13 -13.27 9.32 2.94
C ASP A 13 -12.48 8.55 1.86
N PRO A 14 -13.09 8.10 0.74
CA PRO A 14 -12.41 7.37 -0.33
C PRO A 14 -11.26 8.14 -0.99
N GLU A 15 -11.26 9.47 -0.94
CA GLU A 15 -10.19 10.28 -1.51
C GLU A 15 -8.96 10.32 -0.60
N SER A 16 -9.14 10.02 0.69
CA SER A 16 -8.07 10.06 1.68
C SER A 16 -7.09 8.88 1.56
N PRO A 17 -5.78 9.12 1.71
CA PRO A 17 -4.79 8.04 1.79
C PRO A 17 -5.01 7.15 3.02
N TYR A 18 -5.76 7.60 4.02
CA TYR A 18 -6.09 6.82 5.23
C TYR A 18 -7.37 6.00 5.10
N TYR A 19 -8.09 6.08 3.97
CA TYR A 19 -9.32 5.35 3.73
C TYR A 19 -9.16 3.84 3.97
N VAL A 20 -9.98 3.29 4.85
CA VAL A 20 -10.02 1.85 5.11
C VAL A 20 -11.21 1.26 4.38
N ASP A 21 -10.95 0.78 3.15
CA ASP A 21 -11.94 0.07 2.34
C ASP A 21 -12.56 -1.11 3.14
N PRO A 22 -13.87 -1.09 3.42
CA PRO A 22 -14.55 -2.16 4.17
C PRO A 22 -14.69 -3.44 3.34
N ASP A 23 -14.72 -3.33 2.02
CA ASP A 23 -14.86 -4.45 1.08
C ASP A 23 -13.50 -4.99 0.62
N TYR A 24 -12.43 -4.64 1.34
CA TYR A 24 -11.06 -5.05 1.03
C TYR A 24 -10.91 -6.57 0.89
N GLN A 25 -10.44 -7.00 -0.29
CA GLN A 25 -10.04 -8.38 -0.54
C GLN A 25 -8.51 -8.48 -0.71
N PRO A 26 -7.82 -9.35 0.06
CA PRO A 26 -6.36 -9.50 0.01
C PRO A 26 -5.77 -9.79 -1.38
N ASN A 27 -6.54 -10.47 -2.22
CA ASN A 27 -6.12 -10.94 -3.54
C ASN A 27 -6.77 -10.15 -4.68
N GLU A 28 -7.41 -9.02 -4.37
CA GLU A 28 -7.97 -8.15 -5.40
C GLU A 28 -6.82 -7.53 -6.21
N ASN A 29 -6.96 -7.53 -7.54
CA ASN A 29 -6.03 -6.84 -8.45
C ASN A 29 -4.55 -7.22 -8.25
N LEU A 30 -4.28 -8.49 -7.93
CA LEU A 30 -2.92 -9.01 -7.93
C LEU A 30 -2.28 -8.74 -9.30
N PRO A 31 -1.04 -8.22 -9.34
CA PRO A 31 -0.39 -7.98 -10.61
C PRO A 31 -0.21 -9.30 -11.35
N MET A 32 -0.52 -9.29 -12.64
CA MET A 32 -0.39 -10.45 -13.55
C MET A 32 1.04 -10.95 -13.67
N VAL A 33 2.02 -10.17 -13.21
CA VAL A 33 3.45 -10.45 -13.27
C VAL A 33 3.97 -10.57 -11.85
N ILE A 34 4.63 -11.69 -11.54
CA ILE A 34 5.28 -11.94 -10.27
C ILE A 34 6.75 -11.51 -10.39
N LEU A 35 7.20 -10.59 -9.55
CA LEU A 35 8.61 -10.18 -9.48
C LEU A 35 9.47 -11.37 -9.12
N SER A 36 10.53 -11.62 -9.89
CA SER A 36 11.42 -12.75 -9.71
C SER A 36 12.84 -12.34 -10.06
N GLN A 37 13.80 -12.73 -9.21
CA GLN A 37 15.23 -12.52 -9.49
C GLN A 37 15.71 -13.37 -10.67
N ALA A 38 15.06 -14.51 -10.95
CA ALA A 38 15.45 -15.42 -12.01
C ALA A 38 15.04 -14.91 -13.40
N ASP A 39 13.94 -14.16 -13.48
CA ASP A 39 13.31 -13.77 -14.75
C ASP A 39 13.71 -12.35 -15.22
N ASP A 40 14.56 -11.65 -14.45
CA ASP A 40 14.97 -10.24 -14.67
C ASP A 40 13.82 -9.33 -15.14
N ASN A 41 12.65 -9.51 -14.52
CA ASN A 41 11.39 -8.98 -15.01
C ASN A 41 10.98 -7.66 -14.33
N TYR A 42 11.94 -6.99 -13.68
CA TYR A 42 11.69 -5.84 -12.83
C TYR A 42 10.91 -4.72 -13.54
N PHE A 43 11.35 -4.31 -14.72
CA PHE A 43 10.70 -3.22 -15.47
C PHE A 43 9.26 -3.54 -15.85
N ILE A 44 9.00 -4.81 -16.21
CA ILE A 44 7.66 -5.29 -16.55
C ILE A 44 6.81 -5.26 -15.28
N TRP A 45 7.30 -5.88 -14.19
CA TRP A 45 6.60 -5.87 -12.90
C TRP A 45 6.26 -4.45 -12.42
N LYS A 46 7.23 -3.51 -12.45
CA LYS A 46 7.03 -2.11 -12.02
C LYS A 46 5.93 -1.41 -12.82
N LYS A 47 5.84 -1.67 -14.14
CA LYS A 47 4.79 -1.10 -14.99
C LYS A 47 3.39 -1.64 -14.67
N HIS A 48 3.32 -2.90 -14.23
CA HIS A 48 2.07 -3.59 -13.85
C HIS A 48 1.68 -3.35 -12.40
N PHE A 49 2.61 -2.99 -11.52
CA PHE A 49 2.36 -2.67 -10.13
C PHE A 49 1.71 -1.27 -9.95
N ARG A 50 0.47 -1.12 -10.41
CA ARG A 50 -0.30 0.15 -10.37
C ARG A 50 -1.36 0.20 -9.29
N PHE A 51 -1.63 -0.91 -8.61
CA PHE A 51 -2.77 -1.03 -7.70
C PHE A 51 -2.77 -0.03 -6.52
N PRO A 52 -1.62 0.26 -5.86
CA PRO A 52 -1.59 1.29 -4.81
C PRO A 52 -2.04 2.66 -5.32
N SER A 53 -1.78 2.98 -6.60
CA SER A 53 -2.14 4.27 -7.20
C SER A 53 -3.64 4.40 -7.47
N SER A 54 -4.35 3.30 -7.79
CA SER A 54 -5.80 3.34 -7.99
C SER A 54 -6.60 3.48 -6.70
N LYS A 55 -5.96 3.34 -5.53
CA LYS A 55 -6.59 3.43 -4.19
C LYS A 55 -6.00 4.58 -3.35
N ASN A 56 -5.29 5.54 -3.96
CA ASN A 56 -4.59 6.64 -3.28
C ASN A 56 -3.60 6.18 -2.18
N LYS A 57 -2.98 5.01 -2.34
CA LYS A 57 -2.04 4.42 -1.36
C LYS A 57 -0.57 4.48 -1.78
N THR A 58 -0.22 5.09 -2.92
CA THR A 58 1.18 5.25 -3.36
C THR A 58 2.05 5.91 -2.29
N GLY A 59 1.47 6.81 -1.50
CA GLY A 59 2.18 7.54 -0.46
C GLY A 59 2.80 6.69 0.65
N PHE A 60 2.29 5.47 0.86
CA PHE A 60 2.87 4.51 1.80
C PHE A 60 4.15 3.84 1.28
N ILE A 61 4.38 3.87 -0.03
CA ILE A 61 5.54 3.27 -0.70
C ILE A 61 6.64 4.32 -0.86
N ASP A 62 6.30 5.51 -1.37
CA ASP A 62 7.27 6.60 -1.57
C ASP A 62 7.60 7.36 -0.27
N GLY A 63 6.78 7.20 0.77
CA GLY A 63 6.98 7.82 2.08
C GLY A 63 6.37 9.20 2.24
N THR A 64 5.60 9.69 1.28
CA THR A 64 4.82 10.94 1.40
C THR A 64 3.71 10.82 2.45
N VAL A 65 3.19 9.61 2.70
CA VAL A 65 2.28 9.31 3.82
C VAL A 65 3.09 8.76 4.98
N VAL A 66 3.54 9.68 5.84
CA VAL A 66 4.43 9.37 6.97
C VAL A 66 3.72 8.59 8.07
N LEU A 67 4.50 7.81 8.82
CA LEU A 67 4.05 7.16 10.05
C LEU A 67 3.48 8.23 11.00
N THR A 68 2.28 7.98 11.49
CA THR A 68 1.60 8.85 12.42
C THR A 68 2.01 8.52 13.86
N GLU A 69 2.04 9.53 14.72
CA GLU A 69 2.30 9.33 16.15
C GLU A 69 1.25 8.40 16.77
N PRO A 70 1.61 7.54 17.74
CA PRO A 70 0.66 6.61 18.38
C PRO A 70 -0.57 7.29 19.02
N SER A 71 -0.45 8.57 19.39
CA SER A 71 -1.55 9.39 19.93
C SER A 71 -2.48 9.96 18.85
N SER A 72 -2.10 9.88 17.58
CA SER A 72 -2.90 10.39 16.47
C SER A 72 -4.12 9.51 16.23
N PRO A 73 -5.31 10.09 15.96
CA PRO A 73 -6.46 9.31 15.51
C PRO A 73 -6.20 8.56 14.20
N LEU A 74 -5.20 9.01 13.41
CA LEU A 74 -4.80 8.38 12.15
C LEU A 74 -3.82 7.21 12.32
N TYR A 75 -3.39 6.89 13.55
CA TYR A 75 -2.46 5.79 13.81
C TYR A 75 -3.00 4.43 13.38
N GLN A 76 -4.22 4.11 13.78
CA GLN A 76 -4.84 2.83 13.39
C GLN A 76 -5.13 2.76 11.88
N PRO A 77 -5.78 3.78 11.25
CA PRO A 77 -5.96 3.81 9.79
C PRO A 77 -4.65 3.69 9.01
N TRP A 78 -3.59 4.38 9.44
CA TRP A 78 -2.27 4.27 8.82
C TRP A 78 -1.72 2.85 8.90
N ASN A 79 -1.77 2.21 10.08
CA ASN A 79 -1.27 0.85 10.26
C ASN A 79 -2.01 -0.16 9.38
N VAL A 80 -3.35 -0.05 9.30
CA VAL A 80 -4.17 -0.90 8.44
C VAL A 80 -3.80 -0.70 6.97
N CYS A 81 -3.75 0.54 6.49
CA CYS A 81 -3.39 0.83 5.10
C CYS A 81 -1.96 0.36 4.76
N ASN A 82 -0.99 0.64 5.63
CA ASN A 82 0.39 0.19 5.48
C ASN A 82 0.49 -1.35 5.40
N ALA A 83 -0.23 -2.07 6.27
CA ALA A 83 -0.26 -3.54 6.24
C ALA A 83 -0.87 -4.09 4.93
N ARG A 84 -1.93 -3.47 4.42
CA ARG A 84 -2.53 -3.84 3.13
C ARG A 84 -1.57 -3.62 1.96
N VAL A 85 -0.91 -2.47 1.91
CA VAL A 85 0.10 -2.17 0.88
C VAL A 85 1.26 -3.16 0.93
N LYS A 86 1.73 -3.52 2.12
CA LYS A 86 2.76 -4.57 2.27
C LYS A 86 2.28 -5.90 1.72
N LEU A 87 1.04 -6.31 2.02
CA LEU A 87 0.50 -7.57 1.54
C LEU A 87 0.42 -7.59 0.00
N TRP A 88 0.00 -6.50 -0.64
CA TRP A 88 0.00 -6.37 -2.10
C TRP A 88 1.39 -6.42 -2.72
N MET A 89 2.37 -5.78 -2.08
CA MET A 89 3.76 -5.87 -2.53
C MET A 89 4.25 -7.31 -2.44
N MET A 90 4.06 -7.97 -1.30
CA MET A 90 4.52 -9.35 -1.11
C MET A 90 3.81 -10.34 -2.03
N SER A 91 2.50 -10.20 -2.25
CA SER A 91 1.73 -11.09 -3.14
C SER A 91 2.12 -10.96 -4.61
N SER A 92 2.78 -9.86 -4.97
CA SER A 92 3.35 -9.63 -6.29
C SER A 92 4.78 -10.15 -6.49
N MET A 93 5.35 -10.81 -5.49
CA MET A 93 6.74 -11.26 -5.47
C MET A 93 6.83 -12.77 -5.41
N SER A 94 7.90 -13.34 -5.98
CA SER A 94 8.24 -14.75 -5.83
C SER A 94 8.44 -15.10 -4.36
N LYS A 95 8.28 -16.38 -4.00
CA LYS A 95 8.47 -16.84 -2.62
C LYS A 95 9.87 -16.52 -2.06
N SER A 96 10.91 -16.63 -2.88
CA SER A 96 12.28 -16.28 -2.49
C SER A 96 12.43 -14.80 -2.12
N LEU A 97 11.79 -13.91 -2.88
CA LEU A 97 11.78 -12.47 -2.58
C LEU A 97 10.91 -12.16 -1.36
N GLN A 98 9.76 -12.82 -1.21
CA GLN A 98 8.94 -12.67 0.00
C GLN A 98 9.71 -13.04 1.27
N ASP A 99 10.47 -14.14 1.25
CA ASP A 99 11.29 -14.56 2.38
C ASP A 99 12.42 -13.55 2.67
N TYR A 100 13.03 -12.97 1.61
CA TYR A 100 14.06 -11.94 1.75
C TYR A 100 13.54 -10.67 2.43
N VAL A 101 12.28 -10.28 2.20
CA VAL A 101 11.72 -9.02 2.68
C VAL A 101 10.70 -9.15 3.80
N ARG A 102 10.48 -10.37 4.29
CA ARG A 102 9.49 -10.69 5.33
C ARG A 102 9.61 -9.81 6.59
N TYR A 103 10.83 -9.38 6.92
CA TYR A 103 11.13 -8.58 8.10
C TYR A 103 11.01 -7.07 7.88
N ALA A 104 10.72 -6.61 6.67
CA ALA A 104 10.46 -5.20 6.43
C ALA A 104 9.18 -4.78 7.17
N GLU A 105 9.31 -3.86 8.10
CA GLU A 105 8.20 -3.46 8.99
C GLU A 105 7.11 -2.67 8.26
N THR A 106 7.48 -1.91 7.22
CA THR A 106 6.60 -0.96 6.53
C THR A 106 6.66 -1.09 5.01
N ALA A 107 5.62 -0.63 4.31
CA ALA A 107 5.57 -0.60 2.85
C ALA A 107 6.70 0.26 2.27
N ILE A 108 7.05 1.38 2.91
CA ILE A 108 8.20 2.22 2.49
C ILE A 108 9.53 1.46 2.58
N LYS A 109 9.73 0.60 3.60
CA LYS A 109 10.95 -0.23 3.70
C LYS A 109 11.01 -1.25 2.56
N LEU A 110 9.87 -1.86 2.20
CA LEU A 110 9.78 -2.73 1.02
C LEU A 110 10.03 -1.94 -0.27
N GLY A 111 9.45 -0.74 -0.38
CA GLY A 111 9.63 0.19 -1.50
C GLY A 111 11.10 0.47 -1.74
N ARG A 112 11.87 0.81 -0.72
CA ARG A 112 13.31 1.10 -0.86
C ARG A 112 14.17 -0.08 -1.35
N ILE A 113 13.71 -1.32 -1.18
CA ILE A 113 14.45 -2.50 -1.64
C ILE A 113 14.21 -2.72 -3.15
N PHE A 114 13.04 -2.33 -3.67
CA PHE A 114 12.61 -2.71 -5.01
C PHE A 114 12.16 -1.56 -5.92
N VAL A 115 11.80 -0.38 -5.43
CA VAL A 115 11.15 0.71 -6.18
C VAL A 115 12.05 1.93 -6.26
#